data_AF-A0A0F8ZGG5-F1
#
_entry.id   AF-A0A0F8ZGG5-F1
#
_cell.length_a   1.000
_cell.length_b   1.000
_cell.length_c   1.000
_cell.angle_alpha   90.00
_cell.angle_beta   90.00
_cell.angle_gamma   90.00
#
_symmetry.space_group_name_H-M   'P 1'
#
loop_
_entity.id
_entity.type
_entity.pdbx_description
1 polymer ?
#
loop_
_entity_poly.entity_id
_entity_poly.type
_entity_poly.pdbx_seq_one_letter_code
_entity_poly.pdbx_strand_id
1 'polypeptide(L)'
;MGKVYECEGCGACCSISNPFTGLGRCPELTEDNKCAMFDSRPDICRSDKVARSLGLTDEEYCEKAEAVREVLREIVYGPGGMSDVAHN
;
A
#
# COMPACT_ATOMS: atom_id res chain seq x y z
N MET A 1 3.33 -20.53 7.99
CA MET A 1 3.74 -19.29 7.28
C MET A 1 2.84 -18.19 7.80
N GLY A 2 3.43 -17.12 8.33
CA GLY A 2 2.67 -15.97 8.83
C GLY A 2 1.96 -15.22 7.68
N LYS A 3 0.97 -14.40 8.03
CA LYS A 3 0.20 -13.60 7.08
C LYS A 3 1.10 -12.50 6.48
N VAL A 4 1.15 -12.38 5.16
CA VAL A 4 1.89 -11.31 4.45
C VAL A 4 0.89 -10.25 4.02
N TYR A 5 1.23 -8.98 4.20
CA TYR A 5 0.41 -7.89 3.67
C TYR A 5 0.37 -7.92 2.14
N GLU A 6 -0.83 -8.08 1.58
CA GLU A 6 -1.04 -8.12 0.14
C GLU A 6 -1.53 -6.75 -0.35
N CYS A 7 -0.70 -6.02 -1.09
CA CYS A 7 -1.09 -4.75 -1.70
C CYS A 7 -2.15 -4.99 -2.78
N GLU A 8 -3.34 -4.41 -2.64
CA GLU A 8 -4.45 -4.56 -3.61
C GLU A 8 -4.41 -3.54 -4.76
N GLY A 9 -3.32 -2.77 -4.88
CA GLY A 9 -3.19 -1.74 -5.93
C GLY A 9 -4.13 -0.55 -5.77
N CYS A 10 -4.80 -0.39 -4.61
CA CYS A 10 -5.72 0.71 -4.34
C CYS A 10 -5.05 2.09 -4.24
N GLY A 11 -3.72 2.20 -4.27
CA GLY A 11 -3.00 3.47 -4.29
C GLY A 11 -3.11 4.38 -3.05
N ALA A 12 -3.96 4.07 -2.06
CA ALA A 12 -4.14 4.92 -0.87
C ALA A 12 -2.82 5.21 -0.13
N CYS A 13 -2.01 4.17 0.13
CA CYS A 13 -0.68 4.33 0.72
C CYS A 13 0.28 5.10 -0.20
N CYS A 14 0.19 4.89 -1.51
CA CYS A 14 1.00 5.61 -2.49
C CYS A 14 0.63 7.10 -2.57
N SER A 15 -0.60 7.49 -2.23
CA SER A 15 -1.07 8.88 -2.30
C SER A 15 -0.55 9.72 -1.15
N ILE A 16 -0.38 9.13 0.04
CA ILE A 16 -0.14 9.87 1.30
C ILE A 16 1.20 9.50 1.96
N SER A 17 1.62 8.24 1.90
CA SER A 17 2.72 7.74 2.73
C SER A 17 3.64 6.81 1.93
N ASN A 18 4.06 7.24 0.74
CA ASN A 18 4.91 6.44 -0.11
C ASN A 18 6.38 6.44 0.40
N PRO A 19 6.94 5.29 0.80
CA PRO A 19 8.33 5.23 1.23
C PRO A 19 9.32 5.56 0.10
N PHE A 20 8.96 5.36 -1.17
CA PHE A 20 9.81 5.67 -2.32
C PHE A 20 10.07 7.18 -2.49
N THR A 21 9.16 8.03 -2.04
CA THR A 21 9.24 9.50 -2.20
C THR A 21 9.50 10.23 -0.89
N GLY A 22 9.71 9.52 0.22
CA GLY A 22 9.85 10.15 1.54
C GLY A 22 8.54 10.72 2.08
N LEU A 23 7.43 9.98 1.91
CA LEU A 23 6.08 10.30 2.44
C LEU A 23 5.27 11.33 1.63
N GLY A 24 5.57 11.52 0.34
CA GLY A 24 4.73 12.31 -0.59
C GLY A 24 3.89 11.43 -1.53
N ARG A 25 3.02 12.05 -2.34
CA ARG A 25 2.31 11.34 -3.43
C ARG A 25 3.31 10.68 -4.38
N CYS A 26 3.10 9.41 -4.70
CA CYS A 26 3.92 8.68 -5.66
C CYS A 26 3.79 9.29 -7.08
N PRO A 27 4.90 9.51 -7.81
CA PRO A 27 4.86 9.97 -9.20
C PRO A 27 4.26 8.92 -10.15
N GLU A 28 4.31 7.65 -9.77
CA GLU A 28 3.84 6.50 -10.57
C GLU A 28 2.34 6.21 -10.35
N LEU A 29 1.63 7.08 -9.61
CA LEU A 29 0.17 6.98 -9.49
C LEU A 29 -0.49 7.59 -10.72
N THR A 30 -1.23 6.74 -11.43
CA THR A 30 -2.14 7.12 -12.53
C THR A 30 -3.26 8.05 -12.05
N GLU A 31 -4.01 8.60 -13.01
CA GLU A 31 -5.18 9.44 -12.73
C GLU A 31 -6.26 8.67 -11.95
N ASP A 32 -6.40 7.35 -12.19
CA ASP A 32 -7.31 6.46 -11.47
C ASP A 32 -6.79 6.03 -10.09
N ASN A 33 -5.71 6.65 -9.60
CA ASN A 33 -5.03 6.32 -8.35
C ASN A 33 -4.53 4.86 -8.28
N LYS A 34 -4.23 4.23 -9.42
CA LYS A 34 -3.58 2.91 -9.53
C LYS A 34 -2.08 3.07 -9.76
N CYS A 35 -1.29 2.10 -9.31
CA CYS A 35 0.16 2.08 -9.53
C CYS A 35 0.49 1.65 -10.98
N ALA A 36 1.13 2.52 -11.75
CA ALA A 36 1.48 2.27 -13.15
C ALA A 36 2.54 1.15 -13.33
N MET A 37 3.28 0.83 -12.28
CA MET A 37 4.37 -0.14 -12.30
C MET A 37 4.20 -1.22 -11.23
N PHE A 38 2.95 -1.64 -11.00
CA PHE A 38 2.60 -2.54 -9.89
C PHE A 38 3.41 -3.85 -9.91
N ASP A 39 3.53 -4.51 -11.07
CA ASP A 39 4.21 -5.80 -11.19
C ASP A 39 5.74 -5.67 -11.10
N SER A 40 6.27 -4.57 -11.65
CA SER A 40 7.70 -4.25 -11.69
C SER A 40 8.14 -3.35 -10.52
N ARG A 41 7.33 -3.24 -9.46
CA ARG A 41 7.61 -2.34 -8.33
C ARG A 41 8.94 -2.68 -7.64
N PRO A 42 9.72 -1.68 -7.20
CA PRO A 42 10.99 -1.91 -6.52
C PRO A 42 10.76 -2.55 -5.15
N ASP A 43 11.81 -3.16 -4.60
CA ASP A 43 11.74 -3.85 -3.30
C ASP A 43 11.27 -2.93 -2.16
N ILE A 44 11.62 -1.64 -2.18
CA ILE A 44 11.13 -0.67 -1.19
C ILE A 44 9.60 -0.49 -1.17
N CYS A 45 8.90 -0.94 -2.21
CA CYS A 45 7.44 -0.93 -2.31
C CYS A 45 6.81 -2.32 -2.03
N ARG A 46 7.62 -3.37 -1.80
CA ARG A 46 7.14 -4.74 -1.57
C ARG A 46 7.09 -5.01 -0.06
N SER A 47 5.91 -5.33 0.44
CA SER A 47 5.62 -5.48 1.88
C SER A 47 6.56 -6.44 2.61
N ASP A 48 6.84 -7.60 2.02
CA ASP A 48 7.75 -8.62 2.56
C ASP A 48 9.20 -8.11 2.64
N LYS A 49 9.62 -7.28 1.67
CA LYS A 49 10.96 -6.66 1.66
C LYS A 49 11.05 -5.54 2.68
N VAL A 50 10.01 -4.71 2.79
CA VAL A 50 9.93 -3.64 3.78
C VAL A 50 9.93 -4.21 5.19
N ALA A 51 9.12 -5.23 5.48
CA ALA A 51 9.08 -5.90 6.77
C ALA A 51 10.48 -6.36 7.22
N ARG A 52 11.20 -7.06 6.33
CA ARG A 52 12.58 -7.50 6.56
C ARG A 52 13.55 -6.35 6.81
N SER A 53 13.43 -5.26 6.04
CA SER A 53 14.31 -4.09 6.20
C SER A 53 14.12 -3.38 7.55
N LEU A 54 12.93 -3.51 8.15
CA LEU A 54 12.59 -2.97 9.46
C LEU A 54 12.86 -3.94 10.61
N GLY A 55 13.35 -5.16 10.31
CA GLY A 55 13.54 -6.21 11.31
C GLY A 55 12.25 -6.77 11.89
N LEU A 56 11.12 -6.60 11.19
CA LEU A 56 9.81 -7.11 11.58
C LEU A 56 9.55 -8.46 10.91
N THR A 57 8.75 -9.30 11.56
CA THR A 57 8.12 -10.44 10.89
C THR A 57 7.07 -9.97 9.88
N ASP A 58 6.75 -10.83 8.91
CA ASP A 58 5.70 -10.54 7.93
C ASP A 58 4.34 -10.28 8.62
N GLU A 59 4.06 -11.02 9.71
CA GLU A 59 2.83 -10.91 10.49
C GLU A 59 2.71 -9.58 11.23
N GLU A 60 3.76 -9.17 11.96
CA GLU A 60 3.80 -7.87 12.65
C GLU A 60 3.66 -6.69 11.68
N TYR A 61 4.28 -6.81 10.50
CA TYR A 61 4.14 -5.80 9.47
C TYR A 61 2.71 -5.79 8.91
N CYS A 62 2.12 -6.97 8.69
CA CYS A 62 0.76 -7.11 8.17
C CYS A 62 -0.27 -6.45 9.07
N GLU A 63 -0.24 -6.72 10.38
CA GLU A 63 -1.18 -6.11 11.34
C GLU A 63 -1.11 -4.58 11.32
N LYS A 64 0.12 -4.04 11.31
CA LYS A 64 0.35 -2.59 11.25
C LYS A 64 -0.12 -1.99 9.93
N ALA A 65 0.21 -2.65 8.81
CA ALA A 65 -0.13 -2.17 7.47
C ALA A 65 -1.63 -2.21 7.19
N GLU A 66 -2.36 -3.23 7.68
CA GLU A 66 -3.82 -3.32 7.55
C GLU A 66 -4.53 -2.22 8.33
N ALA A 67 -4.12 -1.96 9.58
CA ALA A 67 -4.69 -0.87 10.37
C ALA A 67 -4.50 0.50 9.70
N VAL A 68 -3.30 0.76 9.16
CA VAL A 68 -3.00 2.01 8.46
C VAL A 68 -3.75 2.11 7.13
N ARG A 69 -3.87 1.01 6.38
CA ARG A 69 -4.58 0.97 5.09
C ARG A 69 -6.00 1.51 5.20
N GLU A 70 -6.77 1.04 6.18
CA GLU A 70 -8.18 1.43 6.30
C GLU A 70 -8.33 2.93 6.57
N VAL A 71 -7.48 3.48 7.44
CA VAL A 71 -7.44 4.93 7.69
C VAL A 71 -7.07 5.71 6.43
N LEU A 72 -6.05 5.24 5.69
CA LEU A 72 -5.61 5.93 4.46
C LEU A 72 -6.67 5.86 3.36
N ARG A 73 -7.42 4.76 3.25
CA ARG A 73 -8.54 4.63 2.30
C ARG A 73 -9.62 5.65 2.58
N GLU A 74 -10.01 5.80 3.84
CA GLU A 74 -11.00 6.80 4.24
C GLU A 74 -10.52 8.23 3.94
N ILE A 75 -9.23 8.53 4.16
CA ILE A 75 -8.68 9.86 3.85
C ILE A 75 -8.67 10.12 2.33
N VAL A 76 -8.31 9.13 1.52
CA VAL A 76 -8.18 9.30 0.06
C VAL A 76 -9.53 9.27 -0.65
N TYR A 77 -10.45 8.42 -0.20
CA TYR A 77 -11.71 8.12 -0.89
C TYR A 77 -12.97 8.57 -0.14
N GLY A 78 -12.83 9.03 1.10
CA GLY A 78 -13.96 9.37 1.98
C GLY A 78 -14.57 8.16 2.70
N PRO A 79 -15.54 8.40 3.60
CA PRO A 79 -16.21 7.34 4.35
C PRO A 79 -16.95 6.38 3.41
N GLY A 80 -16.64 5.09 3.50
CA GLY A 80 -17.19 4.03 2.63
C GLY A 80 -16.48 3.87 1.28
N GLY A 81 -15.42 4.64 1.03
CA GLY A 81 -14.68 4.60 -0.22
C GLY A 81 -13.78 3.38 -0.35
N MET A 82 -14.36 2.23 -0.75
CA MET A 82 -13.70 1.16 -1.52
C MET A 82 -14.63 -0.03 -1.89
N SER A 83 -15.95 0.16 -1.97
CA SER A 83 -16.89 -0.93 -2.30
C SER A 83 -16.68 -1.56 -3.68
N ASP A 84 -15.93 -0.91 -4.59
CA ASP A 84 -15.98 -1.25 -6.02
C ASP A 84 -14.63 -1.64 -6.65
N VAL A 85 -13.54 -1.80 -5.90
CA VAL A 85 -12.28 -2.30 -6.47
C VAL A 85 -12.26 -3.83 -6.43
N ALA A 86 -13.25 -4.44 -7.09
CA ALA A 86 -13.22 -5.84 -7.45
C ALA A 86 -12.28 -6.04 -8.65
N HIS A 87 -11.34 -6.95 -8.47
CA HIS A 87 -10.31 -7.35 -9.42
C HIS A 87 -10.89 -7.70 -10.80
N ASN A 88 -10.32 -7.10 -11.85
CA ASN A 88 -10.23 -7.68 -13.21
C ASN A 88 -8.75 -7.84 -13.53
#